data_AF-A0A816PFC3-F1
#
_entry.id   AF-A0A816PFC3-F1
#
_cell.length_a   1.000
_cell.length_b   1.000
_cell.length_c   1.000
_cell.angle_alpha   90.00
_cell.angle_beta   90.00
_cell.angle_gamma   90.00
#
_symmetry.space_group_name_H-M   'P 1'
#
loop_
_entity.id
_entity.type
_entity.pdbx_description
1 polymer ?
#
loop_
_entity_poly.entity_id
_entity_poly.type
_entity_poly.pdbx_seq_one_letter_code
_entity_poly.pdbx_strand_id
1 'polypeptide(L)'
;MKIFIYASFILSWLSIPVYPFAPTYVHKKLQEYQLKDEYNPDRWFRLDAQVAMEKLRQKVLSKYVNCDPDDLVILDNVSTAINSILKSLKLCYIIMLHT
;
A
#
# COMPACT_ATOMS: atom_id res chain seq x y z
N MET A 1 21.85 -29.60 -13.69
CA MET A 1 21.60 -28.51 -12.71
C MET A 1 21.33 -27.13 -13.32
N LYS A 2 22.04 -26.67 -14.38
CA LYS A 2 21.82 -25.32 -14.96
C LYS A 2 20.39 -25.10 -15.51
N ILE A 3 19.79 -26.09 -16.17
CA ILE A 3 18.43 -26.01 -16.73
C ILE A 3 17.34 -25.83 -15.64
N PHE A 4 17.53 -26.44 -14.47
CA PHE A 4 16.58 -26.33 -13.35
C PHE A 4 16.56 -24.92 -12.75
N ILE A 5 17.72 -24.24 -12.72
CA ILE A 5 17.85 -22.86 -12.24
C ILE A 5 17.19 -21.88 -13.21
N TYR A 6 17.36 -22.08 -14.52
CA TYR A 6 16.71 -21.26 -15.54
C TYR A 6 15.17 -21.42 -15.54
N ALA A 7 14.67 -22.65 -15.33
CA ALA A 7 13.24 -22.90 -15.23
C ALA A 7 12.62 -22.20 -14.00
N SER A 8 13.30 -22.26 -12.84
CA SER A 8 12.88 -21.55 -11.62
C SER A 8 12.86 -20.02 -11.82
N PHE A 9 13.84 -19.47 -12.53
CA PHE A 9 13.89 -18.06 -12.86
C PHE A 9 12.73 -17.65 -13.78
N ILE A 10 12.46 -18.39 -14.85
CA ILE A 10 11.37 -18.08 -15.80
C ILE A 10 9.98 -18.18 -15.13
N LEU A 11 9.76 -19.19 -14.29
CA LEU A 11 8.51 -19.31 -13.51
C LEU A 11 8.32 -18.14 -12.53
N SER A 12 9.40 -17.63 -11.94
CA SER A 12 9.36 -16.44 -11.06
C SER A 12 8.99 -15.17 -11.84
N TRP A 13 9.48 -15.03 -13.08
CA TRP A 13 9.12 -13.87 -13.92
C TRP A 13 7.65 -13.87 -14.36
N LEU A 14 7.06 -15.06 -14.55
CA LEU A 14 5.66 -15.18 -14.96
C LEU A 14 4.67 -14.75 -13.87
N SER A 15 5.05 -14.85 -12.59
CA SER A 15 4.19 -14.52 -11.44
C SER A 15 4.33 -13.09 -10.89
N ILE A 16 5.25 -12.28 -11.46
CA ILE A 16 5.48 -10.87 -11.07
C ILE A 16 4.19 -10.02 -11.01
N PRO A 17 3.20 -10.16 -11.93
CA PRO A 17 1.98 -9.36 -11.87
C PRO A 17 1.15 -9.61 -10.60
N VAL A 18 1.29 -10.80 -9.98
CA VAL A 18 0.53 -11.20 -8.79
C VAL A 18 1.25 -10.74 -7.52
N TYR A 19 2.58 -10.91 -7.47
CA TYR A 19 3.42 -10.46 -6.37
C TYR A 19 4.70 -9.82 -6.92
N PRO A 20 4.74 -8.49 -7.07
CA PRO A 20 5.90 -7.83 -7.65
C PRO A 20 7.09 -7.86 -6.67
N PHE A 21 8.28 -8.07 -7.21
CA PHE A 21 9.51 -7.90 -6.46
C PHE A 21 9.83 -6.42 -6.31
N ALA A 22 10.05 -5.97 -5.07
CA ALA A 22 10.47 -4.60 -4.80
C ALA A 22 11.96 -4.40 -5.19
N PRO A 23 12.33 -3.29 -5.86
CA PRO A 23 13.72 -2.96 -6.13
C PRO A 23 14.55 -2.85 -4.84
N THR A 24 15.86 -3.12 -4.93
CA THR A 24 16.79 -3.07 -3.78
C THR A 24 16.74 -1.75 -3.02
N TYR A 25 16.54 -0.63 -3.74
CA TYR A 25 16.39 0.69 -3.13
C TYR A 25 15.18 0.76 -2.17
N VAL A 26 14.03 0.23 -2.59
CA VAL A 26 12.81 0.19 -1.78
C VAL A 26 13.03 -0.70 -0.56
N HIS A 27 13.68 -1.85 -0.74
CA HIS A 27 13.98 -2.76 0.36
C HIS A 27 14.89 -2.13 1.42
N LYS A 28 15.93 -1.38 1.02
CA LYS A 28 16.78 -0.65 1.96
C LYS A 28 16.00 0.40 2.75
N LYS A 29 15.09 1.13 2.09
CA LYS A 29 14.23 2.10 2.78
C LYS A 29 13.24 1.45 3.74
N LEU A 30 12.72 0.28 3.40
CA LEU A 30 11.90 -0.50 4.32
C LEU A 30 12.68 -0.88 5.59
N GLN A 31 13.91 -1.39 5.44
CA GLN A 31 14.78 -1.71 6.58
C GLN A 31 15.09 -0.48 7.44
N GLU A 32 15.34 0.68 6.83
CA GLU A 32 15.53 1.94 7.58
C GLU A 32 14.31 2.30 8.44
N TYR A 33 13.08 2.05 7.96
CA TYR A 33 11.87 2.30 8.74
C TYR A 33 11.67 1.25 9.85
N GLN A 34 11.96 -0.02 9.57
CA GLN A 34 11.92 -1.09 10.57
C GLN A 34 12.87 -0.81 11.73
N LEU A 35 14.10 -0.36 11.45
CA LEU A 35 15.06 0.01 12.49
C LEU A 35 14.60 1.18 13.36
N LYS A 36 13.87 2.14 12.79
CA LYS A 36 13.29 3.27 13.57
C LYS A 36 12.20 2.80 14.51
N ASP A 37 11.38 1.86 14.04
CA ASP A 37 10.34 1.22 14.83
C ASP A 37 10.95 0.41 15.98
N GLU A 38 11.98 -0.39 15.70
CA GLU A 38 12.69 -1.18 16.71
C GLU A 38 13.44 -0.31 17.74
N TYR A 39 13.98 0.84 17.33
CA TYR A 39 14.73 1.73 18.22
C TYR A 39 13.82 2.50 19.19
N ASN A 40 12.70 3.02 18.72
CA ASN A 40 11.75 3.75 19.57
C ASN A 40 10.32 3.68 18.99
N PRO A 41 9.57 2.60 19.31
CA PRO A 41 8.27 2.34 18.69
C PRO A 41 7.21 3.37 19.09
N ASP A 42 7.20 3.84 20.35
CA ASP A 42 6.21 4.83 20.81
C ASP A 42 6.30 6.13 20.01
N ARG A 43 7.53 6.64 19.85
CA ARG A 43 7.75 7.84 19.04
C ARG A 43 7.40 7.61 17.57
N TRP A 44 7.81 6.47 17.02
CA TRP A 44 7.60 6.14 15.62
C TRP A 44 6.11 6.12 15.27
N PHE A 45 5.31 5.34 15.98
CA PHE A 45 3.87 5.20 15.70
C PHE A 45 3.07 6.46 16.01
N ARG A 46 3.43 7.22 17.05
CA ARG A 46 2.62 8.37 17.47
C ARG A 46 2.92 9.66 16.72
N LEU A 47 4.14 9.84 16.21
CA LEU A 47 4.58 11.11 15.64
C LEU A 47 5.17 10.92 14.23
N ASP A 48 6.23 10.12 14.13
CA ASP A 48 7.07 10.13 12.94
C ASP A 48 6.40 9.44 11.73
N ALA A 49 5.63 8.37 11.97
CA ALA A 49 4.91 7.64 10.93
C ALA A 49 3.83 8.51 10.25
N GLN A 50 3.02 9.23 11.04
CA GLN A 50 1.97 10.11 10.49
C GLN A 50 2.58 11.22 9.61
N VAL A 51 3.68 11.83 10.06
CA VAL A 51 4.40 12.84 9.29
C VAL A 51 5.00 12.26 8.00
N ALA A 52 5.50 11.03 8.03
CA ALA A 52 6.01 10.35 6.83
C ALA A 52 4.90 10.09 5.81
N MET A 53 3.73 9.65 6.26
CA MET A 53 2.56 9.40 5.41
C MET A 53 2.03 10.70 4.78
N GLU A 54 2.00 11.79 5.55
CA GLU A 54 1.61 13.11 5.04
C GLU A 54 2.55 13.59 3.92
N LYS A 55 3.86 13.45 4.14
CA LYS A 55 4.87 13.79 3.13
C LYS A 55 4.71 12.94 1.87
N LEU A 56 4.36 11.66 1.99
CA LEU A 56 4.11 10.78 0.85
C LEU A 56 2.94 11.27 0.00
N ARG A 57 1.80 11.59 0.65
CA ARG A 57 0.60 12.10 -0.02
C ARG A 57 0.87 13.40 -0.76
N GLN A 58 1.42 14.39 -0.05
CA GLN A 58 1.63 15.74 -0.60
C GLN A 58 2.71 15.79 -1.69
N LYS A 59 3.81 15.08 -1.53
CA LYS A 59 4.99 15.28 -2.40
C LYS A 59 5.07 14.32 -3.56
N VAL A 60 4.59 13.09 -3.38
CA VAL A 60 4.81 12.00 -4.34
C VAL A 60 3.49 11.60 -5.00
N LEU A 61 2.50 11.19 -4.20
CA LEU A 61 1.26 10.63 -4.75
C LEU A 61 0.39 11.68 -5.44
N SER A 62 0.19 12.85 -4.82
CA SER A 62 -0.59 13.94 -5.41
C SER A 62 -0.05 14.34 -6.78
N LYS A 63 1.28 14.45 -6.95
CA LYS A 63 1.92 14.76 -8.24
C LYS A 63 1.81 13.63 -9.25
N TYR A 64 1.88 12.38 -8.79
CA TYR A 64 1.81 11.21 -9.67
C TYR A 64 0.40 11.01 -10.23
N VAL A 65 -0.63 11.19 -9.39
CA VAL A 65 -2.05 11.00 -9.75
C VAL A 65 -2.70 12.30 -10.26
N ASN A 66 -2.03 13.44 -10.08
CA ASN A 66 -2.55 14.78 -10.40
C ASN A 66 -3.90 15.06 -9.69
N CYS A 67 -3.93 14.84 -8.38
CA CYS A 67 -5.11 14.97 -7.52
C CYS A 67 -4.73 15.75 -6.25
N ASP A 68 -5.70 16.38 -5.60
CA ASP A 68 -5.50 17.05 -4.32
C ASP A 68 -5.00 16.03 -3.27
N PRO A 69 -3.94 16.33 -2.48
CA PRO A 69 -3.50 15.45 -1.41
C PRO A 69 -4.58 15.09 -0.39
N ASP A 70 -5.57 15.96 -0.16
CA ASP A 70 -6.64 15.72 0.81
C ASP A 70 -7.67 14.68 0.32
N ASP A 71 -7.78 14.49 -0.99
CA ASP A 71 -8.63 13.46 -1.61
C ASP A 71 -7.99 12.07 -1.61
N LEU A 72 -6.70 11.96 -1.23
CA LEU A 72 -5.93 10.73 -1.28
C LEU A 72 -5.85 10.05 0.10
N VAL A 73 -6.22 8.76 0.10
CA VAL A 73 -6.13 7.87 1.26
C VAL A 73 -5.22 6.69 0.92
N ILE A 74 -4.32 6.34 1.85
CA ILE A 74 -3.40 5.21 1.70
C ILE A 74 -3.98 4.00 2.42
N LEU A 75 -4.02 2.87 1.72
CA LEU A 75 -4.56 1.60 2.20
C LEU A 75 -3.63 0.46 1.82
N ASP A 76 -3.69 -0.63 2.58
CA ASP A 76 -2.75 -1.75 2.44
C ASP A 76 -2.91 -2.52 1.13
N ASN A 77 -4.14 -2.62 0.62
CA ASN A 77 -4.43 -3.31 -0.64
C ASN A 77 -5.77 -2.86 -1.23
N VAL A 78 -6.01 -3.26 -2.49
CA VAL A 78 -7.21 -2.91 -3.25
C VAL A 78 -8.48 -3.52 -2.65
N SER A 79 -8.42 -4.75 -2.15
CA SER A 79 -9.58 -5.43 -1.55
C SER A 79 -10.07 -4.73 -0.28
N THR A 80 -9.15 -4.25 0.56
CA THR A 80 -9.44 -3.44 1.75
C THR A 80 -10.09 -2.12 1.34
N ALA A 81 -9.62 -1.48 0.27
CA ALA A 81 -10.21 -0.26 -0.26
C ALA A 81 -11.66 -0.45 -0.71
N ILE A 82 -11.91 -1.47 -1.54
CA ILE A 82 -13.25 -1.80 -2.00
C ILE A 82 -14.17 -2.12 -0.81
N ASN A 83 -13.70 -2.94 0.12
CA ASN A 83 -14.48 -3.30 1.31
C ASN A 83 -14.79 -2.08 2.21
N SER A 84 -13.84 -1.16 2.35
CA SER A 84 -14.05 0.08 3.11
C SER A 84 -15.14 0.95 2.47
N ILE A 85 -15.05 1.15 1.14
CA ILE A 85 -16.04 1.91 0.37
C ILE A 85 -17.42 1.24 0.47
N LEU A 86 -17.53 -0.05 0.17
CA LEU A 86 -18.81 -0.76 0.18
C LEU A 86 -19.49 -0.75 1.55
N LYS A 87 -18.72 -0.89 2.64
CA LYS A 87 -19.26 -0.80 4.01
C LYS A 87 -19.70 0.62 4.40
N SER A 88 -19.05 1.65 3.83
CA SER A 88 -19.40 3.04 4.10
C SER A 88 -20.69 3.50 3.38
N LEU A 89 -21.04 2.85 2.28
CA LEU A 89 -22.25 3.16 1.51
C LEU A 89 -23.50 2.67 2.25
N LYS A 90 -24.26 3.60 2.85
CA LYS A 90 -25.57 3.32 3.43
C LYS A 90 -26.63 3.07 2.35
N LEU A 91 -26.61 1.90 1.73
CA LEU A 91 -27.60 1.46 0.73
C LEU A 91 -29.01 1.19 1.29
N CYS A 92 -29.29 1.52 2.56
CA CYS A 92 -30.47 1.04 3.28
C CYS A 92 -31.78 1.80 3.02
N TYR A 93 -31.81 2.87 2.21
CA TYR A 93 -33.06 3.62 1.97
C TYR A 93 -33.83 3.24 0.68
N ILE A 94 -33.22 2.52 -0.26
CA ILE A 94 -33.86 2.27 -1.56
C ILE A 94 -34.71 0.97 -1.56
N ILE A 95 -34.38 0.02 -0.69
CA ILE A 95 -35.03 -1.31 -0.71
C ILE A 95 -36.30 -1.32 0.17
N MET A 96 -36.45 -0.38 1.11
CA MET A 96 -37.59 -0.34 2.04
C MET A 96 -38.82 0.39 1.49
N LEU A 97 -38.70 1.11 0.36
CA LEU A 97 -39.82 1.83 -0.28
C LEU A 97 -40.59 0.98 -1.31
N HIS A 98 -40.28 -0.32 -1.47
CA HIS A 98 -40.86 -1.17 -2.51
C HIS A 98 -41.60 -2.43 -2.00
N THR A 99 -41.99 -2.45 -0.72
CA THR A 99 -42.90 -3.47 -0.14
C THR A 99 -44.14 -2.82 0.44
#